data_AF-A0A8T2T168-F1
#
_entry.id   AF-A0A8T2T168-F1
#
_cell.length_a   1.000
_cell.length_b   1.000
_cell.length_c   1.000
_cell.angle_alpha   90.00
_cell.angle_beta   90.00
_cell.angle_gamma   90.00
#
_symmetry.space_group_name_H-M   'P 1'
#
loop_
_entity.id
_entity.type
_entity.pdbx_description
1 polymer ?
#
loop_
_entity_poly.entity_id
_entity_poly.type
_entity_poly.pdbx_seq_one_letter_code
_entity_poly.pdbx_strand_id
1 'polypeptide(L)'
;MMRPSSFHGVLVVPLIIGSLFYLYTYCGSNRMCSTFSSALSFNLVSNPSATNNLIWRRAAAEGRISEDKNAAIKEVSRTSPTSARETNRSDGLCASLVTPRGHYSCKEFVVPTNDGFLLGIQRISSDKVLSTNGSVFLMHGLLVGGDIWVLNEPSEGLGFILADAGYDVWIGNTRTTRFSFGHSSFKRSDREFWDWSVDEMAQEDLPAMLGFVSHTVGDKFHYIGYSQGSQQAFAAFSQGQLVNLVDKVVMLAPVAYVDHGTAPVALGLFNLQVDKVLN
;
A
#
# COMPACT_ATOMS: atom_id res chain seq x y z
N MET A 1 -23.60 -30.56 -21.75
CA MET A 1 -22.45 -29.76 -22.20
C MET A 1 -22.18 -28.68 -21.15
N MET A 2 -21.35 -28.97 -20.15
CA MET A 2 -20.92 -27.98 -19.16
C MET A 2 -19.60 -27.38 -19.63
N ARG A 3 -19.52 -26.05 -19.69
CA ARG A 3 -18.27 -25.32 -19.94
C ARG A 3 -17.45 -25.28 -18.64
N PRO A 4 -16.12 -25.42 -18.68
CA PRO A 4 -15.28 -25.31 -17.50
C PRO A 4 -15.13 -23.84 -17.09
N SER A 5 -15.35 -23.56 -15.81
CA SER A 5 -15.00 -22.30 -15.16
C SER A 5 -13.47 -22.18 -15.07
N SER A 6 -12.91 -21.17 -15.73
CA SER A 6 -11.50 -20.81 -15.65
C SER A 6 -11.19 -20.19 -14.28
N PHE A 7 -10.48 -20.96 -13.45
CA PHE A 7 -9.76 -20.42 -12.29
C PHE A 7 -8.68 -19.46 -12.81
N HIS A 8 -8.79 -18.17 -12.49
CA HIS A 8 -7.71 -17.21 -12.70
C HIS A 8 -6.80 -17.26 -11.46
N GLY A 9 -5.59 -17.78 -11.65
CA GLY A 9 -4.63 -18.03 -10.57
C GLY A 9 -4.08 -16.74 -9.96
N VAL A 10 -3.92 -16.74 -8.64
CA VAL A 10 -3.04 -15.82 -7.92
C VAL A 10 -1.61 -16.26 -8.19
N LEU A 11 -0.86 -15.50 -8.98
CA LEU A 11 0.57 -15.76 -9.16
C LEU A 11 1.33 -15.21 -7.95
N VAL A 12 1.58 -16.08 -6.97
CA VAL A 12 2.60 -15.82 -5.95
C VAL A 12 3.95 -16.12 -6.61
N VAL A 13 4.76 -15.09 -6.89
CA VAL A 13 6.16 -15.29 -7.29
C VAL A 13 6.99 -15.28 -6.02
N PRO A 14 7.44 -16.45 -5.50
CA PRO A 14 8.39 -16.50 -4.41
C PRO A 14 9.76 -16.06 -4.94
N LEU A 15 10.04 -14.77 -4.90
CA LEU A 15 11.41 -14.29 -4.98
C LEU A 15 12.08 -14.58 -3.63
N ILE A 16 12.67 -15.78 -3.51
CA ILE A 16 13.69 -16.06 -2.51
C ILE A 16 14.93 -15.28 -2.93
N ILE A 17 14.94 -13.99 -2.63
CA ILE A 17 16.16 -13.21 -2.53
C ILE A 17 16.25 -12.86 -1.06
N GLY A 18 17.33 -13.30 -0.41
CA GLY A 18 17.56 -13.13 1.02
C GLY A 18 17.19 -11.71 1.45
N SER A 19 16.42 -11.60 2.52
CA SER A 19 15.88 -10.35 3.03
C SER A 19 16.99 -9.37 3.42
N LEU A 20 17.46 -8.60 2.43
CA LEU A 20 18.31 -7.44 2.63
C LEU A 20 17.38 -6.26 2.91
N PHE A 21 17.26 -5.91 4.19
CA PHE A 21 16.73 -4.61 4.57
C PHE A 21 17.74 -3.55 4.12
N TYR A 22 17.45 -2.87 3.03
CA TYR A 22 18.16 -1.63 2.70
C TYR A 22 17.60 -0.52 3.58
N LEU A 23 18.28 -0.24 4.69
CA LEU A 23 18.14 1.01 5.42
C LEU A 23 18.80 2.10 4.56
N TYR A 24 17.99 2.90 3.89
CA TYR A 24 18.49 4.05 3.16
C TYR A 24 18.63 5.24 4.11
N THR A 25 19.86 5.58 4.45
CA THR A 25 20.18 6.85 5.15
C THR A 25 20.55 7.92 4.13
N TYR A 26 19.94 9.10 4.27
CA TYR A 26 20.28 10.28 3.48
C TYR A 26 21.68 10.77 3.87
N CYS A 27 22.64 10.71 2.95
CA CYS A 27 23.91 11.41 3.09
C CYS A 27 23.79 12.71 2.27
N GLY A 28 24.14 13.86 2.84
CA GLY A 28 23.79 15.19 2.33
C GLY A 28 23.97 15.44 0.82
N SER A 29 23.17 16.39 0.31
CA SER A 29 23.03 16.83 -1.09
C SER A 29 22.62 15.74 -2.09
N ASN A 30 21.35 15.33 -2.00
CA ASN A 30 20.59 14.58 -3.02
C ASN A 30 21.22 13.29 -3.56
N ARG A 31 22.01 12.56 -2.75
CA ARG A 31 22.43 11.19 -3.09
C ARG A 31 22.20 10.23 -1.91
N MET A 32 21.47 9.16 -2.13
CA MET A 32 21.39 8.03 -1.19
C MET A 32 22.63 7.14 -1.36
N CYS A 33 23.32 6.85 -0.25
CA CYS A 33 24.39 5.85 -0.21
C CYS A 33 23.89 4.62 0.56
N SER A 34 24.17 3.42 0.03
CA SER A 34 23.96 2.17 0.76
C SER A 34 25.13 1.94 1.71
N THR A 35 24.86 1.65 2.99
CA THR A 35 25.87 1.16 3.92
C THR A 35 25.62 -0.32 4.19
N PHE A 36 26.63 -1.14 3.88
CA PHE A 36 26.66 -2.57 4.17
C PHE A 36 27.25 -2.74 5.57
N SER A 37 26.55 -3.39 6.49
CA SER A 37 27.17 -3.84 7.75
C SER A 37 26.90 -5.33 7.93
N SER A 38 27.97 -6.10 8.03
CA SER A 38 27.96 -7.55 8.21
C SER A 38 28.32 -7.91 9.65
N ALA A 39 27.74 -9.04 10.07
CA ALA A 39 28.07 -9.86 11.25
C ALA A 39 27.49 -9.43 12.61
N LEU A 40 26.63 -10.29 13.16
CA LEU A 40 26.82 -10.86 14.50
C LEU A 40 25.98 -12.13 14.63
N SER A 41 26.67 -13.27 14.71
CA SER A 41 26.08 -14.57 15.00
C SER A 41 25.85 -14.71 16.51
N PHE A 42 24.60 -15.00 16.93
CA PHE A 42 24.32 -15.54 18.25
C PHE A 42 23.31 -16.69 18.11
N ASN A 43 23.77 -17.90 18.44
CA ASN A 43 22.90 -19.04 18.72
C ASN A 43 22.25 -18.81 20.07
N LEU A 44 20.92 -18.92 20.19
CA LEU A 44 20.26 -19.33 21.43
C LEU A 44 18.86 -19.92 21.15
N VAL A 45 18.81 -21.23 21.39
CA VAL A 45 17.74 -22.15 21.79
C VAL A 45 16.30 -21.60 21.88
N SER A 46 15.43 -22.29 21.16
CA SER A 46 13.96 -22.19 21.13
C SER A 46 13.27 -22.49 22.47
N ASN A 47 12.20 -21.74 22.78
CA ASN A 47 11.14 -22.22 23.67
C ASN A 47 9.75 -21.80 23.12
N PRO A 48 8.89 -22.73 22.67
CA PRO A 48 7.62 -22.43 22.01
C PRO A 48 6.45 -22.55 22.99
N SER A 49 6.06 -21.47 23.67
CA SER A 49 4.77 -21.44 24.38
C SER A 49 4.36 -20.02 24.79
N ALA A 50 3.61 -19.34 23.91
CA ALA A 50 2.61 -18.30 24.19
C ALA A 50 2.22 -17.58 22.87
N THR A 51 1.51 -18.20 21.94
CA THR A 51 0.05 -18.02 21.74
C THR A 51 -0.44 -16.56 21.75
N ASN A 52 -0.78 -15.98 20.59
CA ASN A 52 -2.17 -15.75 20.13
C ASN A 52 -2.38 -14.52 19.21
N ASN A 53 -2.82 -14.78 17.97
CA ASN A 53 -3.83 -14.07 17.16
C ASN A 53 -4.17 -12.62 17.57
N LEU A 54 -3.40 -11.64 17.08
CA LEU A 54 -3.72 -10.21 17.25
C LEU A 54 -4.55 -9.62 16.10
N ILE A 55 -4.44 -10.15 14.87
CA ILE A 55 -5.09 -9.58 13.68
C ILE A 55 -6.62 -9.78 13.66
N TRP A 56 -7.13 -10.81 14.34
CA TRP A 56 -8.55 -11.19 14.22
C TRP A 56 -9.41 -10.86 15.45
N ARG A 57 -8.82 -10.33 16.54
CA ARG A 57 -9.56 -10.14 17.79
C ARG A 57 -10.34 -8.82 17.84
N ARG A 58 -9.86 -7.73 17.24
CA ARG A 58 -10.54 -6.42 17.29
C ARG A 58 -11.70 -6.35 16.30
N ALA A 59 -11.47 -6.74 15.05
CA ALA A 59 -12.52 -6.79 14.01
C ALA A 59 -13.70 -7.72 14.38
N ALA A 60 -13.44 -8.87 15.01
CA ALA A 60 -14.50 -9.78 15.46
C ALA A 60 -15.19 -9.32 16.76
N ALA A 61 -14.47 -8.64 17.67
CA ALA A 61 -15.05 -8.17 18.93
C ALA A 61 -15.96 -6.95 18.76
N GLU A 62 -15.76 -6.14 17.72
CA GLU A 62 -16.54 -4.91 17.48
C GLU A 62 -17.80 -5.13 16.61
N GLY A 63 -18.10 -6.38 16.20
CA GLY A 63 -19.32 -6.69 15.44
C GLY A 63 -19.42 -6.01 14.07
N ARG A 64 -18.33 -5.44 13.54
CA ARG A 64 -18.27 -4.77 12.23
C ARG A 64 -18.14 -5.73 11.04
N ILE A 65 -18.39 -7.02 11.25
CA ILE A 65 -18.32 -8.04 10.20
C ILE A 65 -19.73 -8.26 9.66
N SER A 66 -20.02 -7.67 8.50
CA SER A 66 -21.17 -8.05 7.69
C SER A 66 -20.81 -9.26 6.83
N GLU A 67 -21.45 -10.41 7.06
CA GLU A 67 -21.31 -11.61 6.19
C GLU A 67 -21.98 -11.44 4.81
N ASP A 68 -22.65 -10.31 4.57
CA ASP A 68 -23.36 -10.06 3.31
C ASP A 68 -22.44 -9.41 2.26
N LYS A 69 -21.95 -10.23 1.33
CA LYS A 69 -21.17 -9.81 0.15
C LYS A 69 -21.87 -8.73 -0.68
N ASN A 70 -23.21 -8.71 -0.72
CA ASN A 70 -23.96 -7.69 -1.44
C ASN A 70 -24.00 -6.36 -0.68
N ALA A 71 -23.91 -6.38 0.66
CA ALA A 71 -23.78 -5.18 1.47
C ALA A 71 -22.41 -4.52 1.28
N ALA A 72 -21.32 -5.31 1.26
CA ALA A 72 -19.97 -4.81 0.99
C ALA A 72 -19.83 -4.16 -0.40
N ILE A 73 -20.44 -4.76 -1.43
CA ILE A 73 -20.51 -4.16 -2.78
C ILE A 73 -21.32 -2.85 -2.78
N LYS A 74 -22.42 -2.80 -2.02
CA LYS A 74 -23.21 -1.56 -1.85
C LYS A 74 -22.47 -0.48 -1.07
N GLU A 75 -21.59 -0.85 -0.15
CA GLU A 75 -20.83 0.06 0.70
C GLU A 75 -19.66 0.68 -0.08
N VAL A 76 -18.92 -0.12 -0.85
CA VAL A 76 -17.94 0.38 -1.85
C VAL A 76 -18.61 1.25 -2.92
N SER A 77 -19.87 0.96 -3.28
CA SER A 77 -20.66 1.82 -4.16
C SER A 77 -21.22 3.09 -3.49
N ARG A 78 -21.22 3.16 -2.14
CA ARG A 78 -21.72 4.31 -1.36
C ARG A 78 -20.61 5.30 -0.96
N THR A 79 -19.35 4.86 -0.91
CA THR A 79 -18.20 5.76 -0.82
C THR A 79 -18.14 6.58 -2.11
N SER A 80 -18.72 7.78 -2.05
CA SER A 80 -18.90 8.63 -3.22
C SER A 80 -17.54 9.15 -3.72
N PRO A 81 -17.18 8.94 -5.00
CA PRO A 81 -15.99 9.50 -5.63
C PRO A 81 -15.96 11.04 -5.69
N THR A 82 -17.09 11.70 -5.36
CA THR A 82 -17.28 13.15 -5.59
C THR A 82 -16.44 14.07 -4.73
N SER A 83 -15.78 13.57 -3.68
CA SER A 83 -14.92 14.39 -2.80
C SER A 83 -13.44 14.31 -3.12
N ALA A 84 -13.02 13.42 -4.03
CA ALA A 84 -11.62 13.40 -4.48
C ALA A 84 -11.31 14.68 -5.27
N ARG A 85 -10.15 15.29 -5.03
CA ARG A 85 -9.75 16.54 -5.70
C ARG A 85 -8.32 16.47 -6.19
N GLU A 86 -8.07 17.02 -7.38
CA GLU A 86 -6.72 17.20 -7.90
C GLU A 86 -5.96 18.25 -7.07
N THR A 87 -4.66 18.07 -6.91
CA THR A 87 -3.78 19.01 -6.20
C THR A 87 -2.45 19.13 -6.91
N ASN A 88 -1.84 20.31 -6.85
CA ASN A 88 -0.56 20.63 -7.48
C ASN A 88 0.40 21.19 -6.44
N ARG A 89 0.79 20.33 -5.48
CA ARG A 89 1.75 20.70 -4.45
C ARG A 89 3.15 20.81 -5.07
N SER A 90 3.81 21.95 -4.85
CA SER A 90 5.20 22.15 -5.28
C SER A 90 6.18 21.21 -4.56
N ASP A 91 5.81 20.73 -3.38
CA ASP A 91 6.54 19.73 -2.59
C ASP A 91 5.94 18.31 -2.68
N GLY A 92 5.01 18.09 -3.62
CA GLY A 92 4.37 16.81 -3.87
C GLY A 92 5.31 15.78 -4.49
N LEU A 93 4.87 14.52 -4.54
CA LEU A 93 5.62 13.42 -5.15
C LEU A 93 5.85 13.68 -6.64
N CYS A 94 4.82 14.15 -7.35
CA CYS A 94 4.93 14.48 -8.77
C CYS A 94 6.00 15.54 -9.02
N ALA A 95 5.92 16.68 -8.32
CA ALA A 95 6.86 17.79 -8.48
C ALA A 95 8.28 17.43 -8.04
N SER A 96 8.42 16.61 -6.98
CA SER A 96 9.72 16.30 -6.39
C SER A 96 10.46 15.15 -7.08
N LEU A 97 9.74 14.13 -7.57
CA LEU A 97 10.34 12.85 -7.99
C LEU A 97 10.02 12.45 -9.44
N VAL A 98 8.90 12.90 -10.02
CA VAL A 98 8.46 12.44 -11.35
C VAL A 98 8.77 13.48 -12.42
N THR A 99 8.22 14.69 -12.29
CA THR A 99 8.41 15.78 -13.27
C THR A 99 9.90 16.07 -13.56
N PRO A 100 10.82 16.07 -12.58
CA PRO A 100 12.24 16.31 -12.84
C PRO A 100 12.93 15.26 -13.73
N ARG A 101 12.35 14.05 -13.87
CA ARG A 101 12.88 12.99 -14.73
C ARG A 101 12.64 13.27 -16.22
N GLY A 102 11.70 14.17 -16.54
CA GLY A 102 11.27 14.49 -17.90
C GLY A 102 10.50 13.34 -18.56
N HIS A 103 9.64 13.68 -19.52
CA HIS A 103 8.87 12.73 -20.33
C HIS A 103 7.82 11.88 -19.58
N TYR A 104 7.48 12.26 -18.35
CA TYR A 104 6.36 11.68 -17.62
C TYR A 104 5.39 12.78 -17.21
N SER A 105 4.12 12.57 -17.54
CA SER A 105 3.00 13.34 -17.00
C SER A 105 2.61 12.78 -15.64
N CYS A 106 2.40 13.66 -14.67
CA CYS A 106 2.06 13.27 -13.29
C CYS A 106 0.96 14.16 -12.73
N LYS A 107 -0.09 13.54 -12.18
CA LYS A 107 -1.19 14.21 -11.46
C LYS A 107 -1.29 13.69 -10.04
N GLU A 108 -1.65 14.56 -9.10
CA GLU A 108 -1.88 14.18 -7.70
C GLU A 108 -3.32 14.43 -7.29
N PHE A 109 -3.84 13.52 -6.47
CA PHE A 109 -5.20 13.57 -5.97
C PHE A 109 -5.20 13.42 -4.45
N VAL A 110 -6.10 14.16 -3.81
CA VAL A 110 -6.48 13.98 -2.41
C VAL A 110 -7.76 13.16 -2.38
N VAL A 111 -7.72 11.99 -1.76
CA VAL A 111 -8.87 11.08 -1.64
C VAL A 111 -9.23 10.92 -0.16
N PRO A 112 -10.43 11.37 0.26
CA PRO A 112 -10.85 11.20 1.65
C PRO A 112 -11.34 9.77 1.92
N THR A 113 -11.06 9.28 3.12
CA THR A 113 -11.66 8.06 3.68
C THR A 113 -12.91 8.41 4.51
N ASN A 114 -13.72 7.40 4.89
CA ASN A 114 -14.91 7.65 5.71
C ASN A 114 -14.54 8.07 7.13
N ASP A 115 -13.44 7.53 7.67
CA ASP A 115 -12.91 7.90 8.98
C ASP A 115 -12.20 9.26 9.00
N GLY A 116 -12.07 9.94 7.86
CA GLY A 116 -11.66 11.34 7.78
C GLY A 116 -10.19 11.58 7.44
N PHE A 117 -9.40 10.53 7.18
CA PHE A 117 -8.07 10.68 6.60
C PHE A 117 -8.13 11.18 5.15
N LEU A 118 -7.09 11.92 4.76
CA LEU A 118 -6.94 12.49 3.44
C LEU A 118 -5.72 11.87 2.76
N LEU A 119 -5.96 10.90 1.87
CA LEU A 119 -4.93 10.09 1.23
C LEU A 119 -4.39 10.75 -0.04
N GLY A 120 -3.09 10.57 -0.29
CA GLY A 120 -2.48 10.99 -1.53
C GLY A 120 -2.44 9.87 -2.56
N ILE A 121 -2.86 10.16 -3.79
CA ILE A 121 -2.71 9.26 -4.93
C ILE A 121 -2.02 10.00 -6.05
N GLN A 122 -1.04 9.36 -6.68
CA GLN A 122 -0.42 9.88 -7.90
C GLN A 122 -0.81 9.06 -9.11
N ARG A 123 -1.02 9.72 -10.25
CA ARG A 123 -1.23 9.09 -11.56
C ARG A 123 -0.10 9.50 -12.47
N ILE A 124 0.63 8.52 -13.01
CA ILE A 124 1.81 8.69 -13.85
C ILE A 124 1.57 8.01 -15.20
N SER A 125 1.91 8.72 -16.27
CA SER A 125 1.94 8.19 -17.63
C SER A 125 3.18 8.67 -18.37
N SER A 126 3.69 7.87 -19.31
CA SER A 126 4.80 8.27 -20.19
C SER A 126 4.26 9.18 -21.31
N ASP A 127 4.95 10.29 -21.58
CA ASP A 127 4.60 11.18 -22.70
C ASP A 127 4.98 10.56 -24.06
N LYS A 128 5.82 9.50 -24.04
CA LYS A 128 6.35 8.84 -25.23
C LYS A 128 5.45 7.71 -25.74
N VAL A 129 4.61 7.14 -24.87
CA VAL A 129 3.83 5.93 -25.16
C VAL A 129 2.40 6.15 -24.72
N LEU A 130 1.45 5.84 -25.61
CA LEU A 130 0.04 5.88 -25.26
C LEU A 130 -0.28 4.75 -24.27
N SER A 131 -1.03 5.04 -23.23
CA SER A 131 -1.46 4.06 -22.23
C SER A 131 -2.53 3.12 -22.79
N THR A 132 -2.11 2.03 -23.41
CA THR A 132 -2.99 1.02 -24.04
C THR A 132 -3.05 -0.30 -23.28
N ASN A 133 -2.15 -0.53 -22.31
CA ASN A 133 -2.06 -1.80 -21.58
C ASN A 133 -2.93 -1.85 -20.31
N GLY A 134 -3.80 -0.86 -20.13
CA GLY A 134 -4.66 -0.72 -18.96
C GLY A 134 -3.97 -0.01 -17.80
N SER A 135 -4.59 -0.06 -16.63
CA SER A 135 -4.12 0.65 -15.44
C SER A 135 -3.52 -0.30 -14.40
N VAL A 136 -2.54 0.19 -13.63
CA VAL A 136 -1.91 -0.56 -12.54
C VAL A 136 -1.88 0.30 -11.28
N PHE A 137 -2.31 -0.25 -10.16
CA PHE A 137 -2.24 0.37 -8.84
C PHE A 137 -1.09 -0.22 -8.02
N LEU A 138 -0.19 0.63 -7.55
CA LEU A 138 1.00 0.29 -6.79
C LEU A 138 0.83 0.69 -5.31
N MET A 139 0.91 -0.27 -4.40
CA MET A 139 0.74 -0.06 -2.95
C MET A 139 2.01 -0.41 -2.18
N HIS A 140 2.54 0.57 -1.45
CA HIS A 140 3.77 0.46 -0.68
C HIS A 140 3.64 -0.39 0.60
N GLY A 141 4.79 -0.64 1.25
CA GLY A 141 4.89 -1.42 2.48
C GLY A 141 4.95 -0.57 3.76
N LEU A 142 5.30 -1.23 4.87
CA LEU A 142 5.46 -0.60 6.18
C LEU A 142 6.62 0.41 6.19
N LEU A 143 6.42 1.56 6.85
CA LEU A 143 7.43 2.63 7.04
C LEU A 143 8.00 3.27 5.76
N VAL A 144 7.31 3.10 4.64
CA VAL A 144 7.63 3.75 3.36
C VAL A 144 6.39 4.43 2.79
N GLY A 145 6.55 5.27 1.76
CA GLY A 145 5.45 5.86 1.01
C GLY A 145 5.38 5.33 -0.43
N GLY A 146 4.50 5.90 -1.24
CA GLY A 146 4.38 5.58 -2.66
C GLY A 146 5.62 5.98 -3.49
N ASP A 147 6.49 6.83 -2.94
CA ASP A 147 7.74 7.24 -3.55
C ASP A 147 8.66 6.07 -3.90
N ILE A 148 8.59 4.95 -3.16
CA ILE A 148 9.44 3.77 -3.43
C ILE A 148 9.37 3.28 -4.88
N TRP A 149 8.27 3.54 -5.58
CA TRP A 149 8.07 3.11 -6.96
C TRP A 149 8.78 4.00 -7.99
N VAL A 150 9.24 5.18 -7.57
CA VAL A 150 9.82 6.24 -8.42
C VAL A 150 11.09 6.89 -7.83
N LEU A 151 11.67 6.32 -6.76
CA LEU A 151 12.90 6.83 -6.17
C LEU A 151 14.13 6.64 -7.09
N ASN A 152 14.21 5.51 -7.78
CA ASN A 152 15.34 5.17 -8.64
C ASN A 152 15.24 5.85 -10.02
N GLU A 153 16.26 5.66 -10.85
CA GLU A 153 16.23 6.10 -12.25
C GLU A 153 15.08 5.45 -13.02
N PRO A 154 14.60 6.07 -14.13
CA PRO A 154 13.51 5.53 -14.93
C PRO A 154 13.68 4.07 -15.39
N SER A 155 14.91 3.63 -15.62
CA SER A 155 15.21 2.24 -16.01
C SER A 155 15.12 1.23 -14.87
N GLU A 156 14.96 1.67 -13.63
CA GLU A 156 15.00 0.83 -12.41
C GLU A 156 13.75 1.00 -11.53
N GLY A 157 13.10 2.17 -11.59
CA GLY A 157 11.87 2.44 -10.85
C GLY A 157 10.67 1.77 -11.51
N LEU A 158 10.01 0.85 -10.79
CA LEU A 158 8.88 0.08 -11.35
C LEU A 158 7.76 0.98 -11.88
N GLY A 159 7.50 2.13 -11.23
CA GLY A 159 6.50 3.10 -11.70
C GLY A 159 6.83 3.64 -13.09
N PHE A 160 8.10 3.95 -13.35
CA PHE A 160 8.57 4.41 -14.66
C PHE A 160 8.59 3.30 -15.70
N ILE A 161 9.11 2.11 -15.33
CA ILE A 161 9.16 0.95 -16.21
C ILE A 161 7.76 0.58 -16.71
N LEU A 162 6.75 0.60 -15.82
CA LEU A 162 5.36 0.32 -16.20
C LEU A 162 4.78 1.42 -17.09
N ALA A 163 5.04 2.70 -16.77
CA ALA A 163 4.59 3.82 -17.60
C ALA A 163 5.16 3.75 -19.02
N ASP A 164 6.46 3.46 -19.17
CA ASP A 164 7.11 3.29 -20.47
C ASP A 164 6.68 2.01 -21.20
N ALA A 165 6.23 1.01 -20.46
CA ALA A 165 5.57 -0.17 -21.01
C ALA A 165 4.11 0.09 -21.42
N GLY A 166 3.62 1.34 -21.36
CA GLY A 166 2.27 1.71 -21.81
C GLY A 166 1.15 1.42 -20.81
N TYR A 167 1.46 1.30 -19.52
CA TYR A 167 0.46 1.28 -18.46
C TYR A 167 0.12 2.69 -17.96
N ASP A 168 -1.12 2.87 -17.52
CA ASP A 168 -1.53 4.03 -16.72
C ASP A 168 -1.30 3.73 -15.23
N VAL A 169 -0.27 4.34 -14.64
CA VAL A 169 0.25 3.94 -13.33
C VAL A 169 -0.36 4.79 -12.23
N TRP A 170 -0.94 4.16 -11.23
CA TRP A 170 -1.51 4.77 -10.04
C TRP A 170 -0.70 4.35 -8.82
N ILE A 171 -0.32 5.31 -7.98
CA ILE A 171 0.47 5.08 -6.77
C ILE A 171 -0.36 5.49 -5.56
N GLY A 172 -0.64 4.55 -4.68
CA GLY A 172 -1.34 4.79 -3.42
C GLY A 172 -0.39 5.18 -2.29
N ASN A 173 -0.85 6.07 -1.41
CA ASN A 173 -0.18 6.39 -0.16
C ASN A 173 -1.16 6.18 1.00
N THR A 174 -0.77 5.37 1.98
CA THR A 174 -1.62 5.16 3.16
C THR A 174 -1.70 6.43 4.01
N ARG A 175 -2.65 6.40 4.97
CA ARG A 175 -2.74 7.39 6.05
C ARG A 175 -1.37 7.67 6.67
N THR A 176 -1.16 8.93 7.05
CA THR A 176 0.03 9.46 7.76
C THR A 176 1.37 9.49 7.01
N THR A 177 1.46 8.93 5.81
CA THR A 177 2.67 9.03 4.97
C THR A 177 2.96 10.47 4.53
N ARG A 178 4.20 10.73 4.08
CA ARG A 178 4.66 12.06 3.63
C ARG A 178 3.76 12.67 2.54
N PHE A 179 3.30 11.83 1.62
CA PHE A 179 2.52 12.27 0.45
C PHE A 179 1.00 12.16 0.66
N SER A 180 0.56 11.83 1.88
CA SER A 180 -0.82 12.02 2.33
C SER A 180 -0.99 13.35 3.08
N PHE A 181 -2.23 13.74 3.34
CA PHE A 181 -2.62 15.11 3.72
C PHE A 181 -3.11 15.23 5.16
N GLY A 182 -2.97 14.16 5.96
CA GLY A 182 -3.41 14.13 7.35
C GLY A 182 -4.87 13.75 7.46
N HIS A 183 -5.61 14.48 8.30
CA HIS A 183 -6.98 14.16 8.69
C HIS A 183 -7.82 15.44 8.70
N SER A 184 -9.11 15.33 8.41
CA SER A 184 -10.05 16.46 8.33
C SER A 184 -10.34 17.09 9.69
N SER A 185 -10.54 16.28 10.73
CA SER A 185 -10.85 16.72 12.10
C SER A 185 -9.67 16.73 13.09
N PHE A 186 -8.79 15.72 13.04
CA PHE A 186 -7.73 15.55 14.03
C PHE A 186 -6.38 16.09 13.56
N LYS A 187 -5.62 16.67 14.48
CA LYS A 187 -4.22 17.07 14.27
C LYS A 187 -3.29 15.93 14.62
N ARG A 188 -2.07 15.94 14.09
CA ARG A 188 -1.02 14.96 14.44
C ARG A 188 -0.63 14.95 15.92
N SER A 189 -0.96 16.01 16.67
CA SER A 189 -0.76 16.09 18.13
C SER A 189 -1.82 15.31 18.91
N ASP A 190 -2.96 15.02 18.28
CA ASP A 190 -4.11 14.41 18.94
C ASP A 190 -3.92 12.90 18.94
N ARG A 191 -4.31 12.23 20.03
CA ARG A 191 -4.14 10.78 20.18
C ARG A 191 -4.98 10.02 19.16
N GLU A 192 -6.18 10.53 18.88
CA GLU A 192 -7.17 10.01 17.95
C GLU A 192 -6.64 9.95 16.52
N PHE A 193 -5.72 10.85 16.14
CA PHE A 193 -5.06 10.80 14.84
C PHE A 193 -4.23 9.51 14.65
N TRP A 194 -3.78 8.89 15.74
CA TRP A 194 -2.92 7.70 15.74
C TRP A 194 -3.64 6.42 16.19
N ASP A 195 -4.94 6.48 16.50
CA ASP A 195 -5.72 5.30 16.89
C ASP A 195 -6.23 4.54 15.66
N TRP A 196 -5.30 3.92 14.95
CA TRP A 196 -5.57 3.06 13.80
C TRP A 196 -4.50 1.98 13.68
N SER A 197 -4.80 0.98 12.88
CA SER A 197 -3.92 -0.16 12.60
C SER A 197 -3.97 -0.52 11.11
N VAL A 198 -3.41 -1.69 10.77
CA VAL A 198 -3.54 -2.24 9.41
C VAL A 198 -5.00 -2.54 9.06
N ASP A 199 -5.85 -2.76 10.07
CA ASP A 199 -7.28 -3.05 9.86
C ASP A 199 -7.99 -1.85 9.20
N GLU A 200 -7.81 -0.64 9.72
CA GLU A 200 -8.37 0.57 9.13
C GLU A 200 -7.74 0.89 7.76
N MET A 201 -6.45 0.60 7.55
CA MET A 201 -5.87 0.72 6.21
C MET A 201 -6.54 -0.21 5.19
N ALA A 202 -6.88 -1.44 5.58
CA ALA A 202 -7.57 -2.39 4.71
C ALA A 202 -9.06 -2.06 4.51
N GLN A 203 -9.73 -1.51 5.53
CA GLN A 203 -11.18 -1.25 5.53
C GLN A 203 -11.57 0.15 5.05
N GLU A 204 -10.68 1.13 5.19
CA GLU A 204 -10.95 2.53 4.85
C GLU A 204 -10.03 3.03 3.75
N ASP A 205 -8.70 2.88 3.90
CA ASP A 205 -7.75 3.46 2.93
C ASP A 205 -7.87 2.76 1.58
N LEU A 206 -7.75 1.44 1.57
CA LEU A 206 -7.71 0.66 0.34
C LEU A 206 -9.02 0.78 -0.46
N PRO A 207 -10.24 0.69 0.14
CA PRO A 207 -11.48 0.93 -0.57
C PRO A 207 -11.60 2.35 -1.13
N ALA A 208 -11.21 3.38 -0.37
CA ALA A 208 -11.25 4.76 -0.85
C ALA A 208 -10.35 4.96 -2.08
N MET A 209 -9.11 4.45 -2.02
CA MET A 209 -8.17 4.57 -3.13
C MET A 209 -8.60 3.75 -4.36
N LEU A 210 -8.93 2.47 -4.17
CA LEU A 210 -9.29 1.59 -5.29
C LEU A 210 -10.64 1.95 -5.91
N GLY A 211 -11.60 2.42 -5.09
CA GLY A 211 -12.88 2.92 -5.55
C GLY A 211 -12.72 4.18 -6.42
N PHE A 212 -11.89 5.13 -5.98
CA PHE A 212 -11.57 6.32 -6.78
C PHE A 212 -10.89 5.97 -8.11
N VAL A 213 -9.90 5.08 -8.09
CA VAL A 213 -9.19 4.64 -9.31
C VAL A 213 -10.14 3.91 -10.25
N SER A 214 -10.96 2.97 -9.75
CA SER A 214 -11.95 2.25 -10.55
C SER A 214 -12.94 3.21 -11.21
N HIS A 215 -13.44 4.20 -10.47
CA HIS A 215 -14.36 5.20 -11.01
C HIS A 215 -13.70 6.06 -12.09
N THR A 216 -12.44 6.43 -11.90
CA THR A 216 -11.71 7.30 -12.84
C THR A 216 -11.29 6.56 -14.11
N VAL A 217 -10.89 5.31 -14.00
CA VAL A 217 -10.48 4.47 -15.14
C VAL A 217 -11.69 3.91 -15.89
N GLY A 218 -12.78 3.60 -15.18
CA GLY A 218 -14.00 3.03 -15.78
C GLY A 218 -13.88 1.54 -16.15
N ASP A 219 -12.79 0.88 -15.75
CA ASP A 219 -12.53 -0.55 -16.00
C ASP A 219 -11.75 -1.16 -14.82
N LYS A 220 -11.57 -2.48 -14.84
CA LYS A 220 -10.67 -3.18 -13.92
C LYS A 220 -9.22 -2.79 -14.17
N PHE A 221 -8.43 -2.82 -13.09
CA PHE A 221 -6.99 -2.53 -13.14
C PHE A 221 -6.19 -3.63 -12.44
N HIS A 222 -4.88 -3.64 -12.61
CA HIS A 222 -4.00 -4.58 -11.89
C HIS A 222 -3.55 -4.00 -10.56
N TYR A 223 -3.38 -4.82 -9.54
CA TYR A 223 -2.87 -4.43 -8.23
C TYR A 223 -1.48 -5.01 -8.01
N ILE A 224 -0.53 -4.19 -7.56
CA ILE A 224 0.79 -4.63 -7.11
C ILE A 224 1.01 -4.13 -5.68
N GLY A 225 1.12 -5.04 -4.73
CA GLY A 225 1.36 -4.72 -3.33
C GLY A 225 2.73 -5.19 -2.86
N TYR A 226 3.49 -4.33 -2.19
CA TYR A 226 4.75 -4.68 -1.54
C TYR A 226 4.58 -4.80 -0.02
N SER A 227 5.04 -5.90 0.58
CA SER A 227 5.08 -6.07 2.04
C SER A 227 3.70 -5.80 2.68
N GLN A 228 3.56 -4.82 3.58
CA GLN A 228 2.27 -4.44 4.16
C GLN A 228 1.19 -4.07 3.13
N GLY A 229 1.54 -3.60 1.94
CA GLY A 229 0.59 -3.40 0.84
C GLY A 229 -0.11 -4.70 0.45
N SER A 230 0.64 -5.81 0.38
CA SER A 230 0.04 -7.14 0.18
C SER A 230 -0.85 -7.56 1.35
N GLN A 231 -0.49 -7.19 2.59
CA GLN A 231 -1.27 -7.51 3.79
C GLN A 231 -2.63 -6.82 3.76
N GLN A 232 -2.68 -5.54 3.38
CA GLN A 232 -3.95 -4.80 3.21
C GLN A 232 -4.84 -5.47 2.16
N ALA A 233 -4.24 -5.86 1.02
CA ALA A 233 -4.97 -6.57 -0.03
C ALA A 233 -5.47 -7.94 0.42
N PHE A 234 -4.68 -8.73 1.16
CA PHE A 234 -5.16 -10.00 1.73
C PHE A 234 -6.33 -9.79 2.70
N ALA A 235 -6.24 -8.78 3.58
CA ALA A 235 -7.29 -8.46 4.54
C ALA A 235 -8.61 -8.07 3.85
N ALA A 236 -8.56 -7.20 2.83
CA ALA A 236 -9.76 -6.78 2.08
C ALA A 236 -10.31 -7.89 1.16
N PHE A 237 -9.44 -8.53 0.36
CA PHE A 237 -9.87 -9.49 -0.66
C PHE A 237 -10.39 -10.81 -0.05
N SER A 238 -9.85 -11.24 1.09
CA SER A 238 -10.34 -12.44 1.78
C SER A 238 -11.78 -12.30 2.27
N GLN A 239 -12.24 -11.07 2.51
CA GLN A 239 -13.62 -10.74 2.86
C GLN A 239 -14.52 -10.57 1.62
N GLY A 240 -13.98 -10.77 0.41
CA GLY A 240 -14.69 -10.56 -0.85
C GLY A 240 -14.88 -9.09 -1.24
N GLN A 241 -14.21 -8.17 -0.55
CA GLN A 241 -14.23 -6.74 -0.89
C GLN A 241 -13.26 -6.45 -2.04
N LEU A 242 -13.58 -5.46 -2.88
CA LEU A 242 -12.72 -4.90 -3.94
C LEU A 242 -12.29 -5.86 -5.07
N VAL A 243 -12.55 -7.17 -4.95
CA VAL A 243 -12.16 -8.20 -5.93
C VAL A 243 -12.80 -8.01 -7.31
N ASN A 244 -13.90 -7.27 -7.40
CA ASN A 244 -14.54 -6.90 -8.65
C ASN A 244 -13.86 -5.73 -9.38
N LEU A 245 -13.02 -4.96 -8.69
CA LEU A 245 -12.31 -3.80 -9.23
C LEU A 245 -10.96 -4.17 -9.84
N VAL A 246 -10.42 -5.34 -9.48
CA VAL A 246 -9.06 -5.77 -9.83
C VAL A 246 -9.10 -6.95 -10.80
N ASP A 247 -8.27 -6.92 -11.84
CA ASP A 247 -8.12 -8.02 -12.80
C ASP A 247 -7.03 -9.02 -12.37
N LYS A 248 -5.84 -8.52 -12.03
CA LYS A 248 -4.70 -9.32 -11.61
C LYS A 248 -4.04 -8.71 -10.39
N VAL A 249 -3.50 -9.58 -9.52
CA VAL A 249 -2.85 -9.19 -8.27
C VAL A 249 -1.44 -9.76 -8.26
N VAL A 250 -0.45 -8.90 -8.05
CA VAL A 250 0.95 -9.26 -7.86
C VAL A 250 1.36 -8.87 -6.44
N MET A 251 1.87 -9.83 -5.67
CA MET A 251 2.32 -9.59 -4.30
C MET A 251 3.84 -9.72 -4.22
N LEU A 252 4.53 -8.62 -3.92
CA LEU A 252 5.97 -8.56 -3.77
C LEU A 252 6.31 -8.64 -2.28
N ALA A 253 7.14 -9.62 -1.89
CA ALA A 253 7.44 -9.93 -0.48
C ALA A 253 6.17 -10.00 0.39
N PRO A 254 5.24 -10.94 0.10
CA PRO A 254 3.93 -10.97 0.71
C PRO A 254 3.97 -11.14 2.24
N VAL A 255 3.12 -10.40 2.94
CA VAL A 255 2.94 -10.51 4.41
C VAL A 255 1.49 -10.85 4.71
N ALA A 256 1.27 -12.00 5.34
CA ALA A 256 -0.03 -12.41 5.87
C ALA A 256 0.06 -12.68 7.38
N TYR A 257 1.08 -13.44 7.79
CA TYR A 257 1.42 -13.73 9.18
C TYR A 257 2.89 -13.39 9.43
N VAL A 258 3.22 -12.99 10.67
CA VAL A 258 4.59 -12.58 11.05
C VAL A 258 5.23 -13.50 12.10
N ASP A 259 4.58 -14.61 12.44
CA ASP A 259 4.94 -15.52 13.54
C ASP A 259 6.37 -16.11 13.44
N HIS A 260 6.93 -16.16 12.24
CA HIS A 260 8.27 -16.69 11.97
C HIS A 260 9.24 -15.62 11.45
N GLY A 261 8.89 -14.33 11.56
CA GLY A 261 9.77 -13.23 11.18
C GLY A 261 11.00 -13.19 12.09
N THR A 262 12.19 -13.42 11.54
CA THR A 262 13.45 -13.42 12.31
C THR A 262 14.20 -12.08 12.25
N ALA A 263 13.69 -11.12 11.49
CA ALA A 263 14.34 -9.83 11.30
C ALA A 263 14.38 -9.03 12.63
N PRO A 264 15.57 -8.74 13.19
CA PRO A 264 15.69 -8.15 14.53
C PRO A 264 15.03 -6.79 14.65
N VAL A 265 15.06 -5.98 13.59
CA VAL A 265 14.40 -4.66 13.56
C VAL A 265 12.88 -4.81 13.58
N ALA A 266 12.32 -5.75 12.80
CA ALA A 266 10.88 -6.00 12.80
C ALA A 266 10.43 -6.55 14.16
N LEU A 267 11.16 -7.52 14.72
CA LEU A 267 10.91 -8.05 16.06
C LEU A 267 11.02 -6.98 17.15
N GLY A 268 12.01 -6.08 17.05
CA GLY A 268 12.13 -4.93 17.94
C GLY A 268 10.92 -4.00 17.87
N LEU A 269 10.47 -3.65 16.66
CA LEU A 269 9.27 -2.82 16.45
C LEU A 269 7.98 -3.50 16.97
N PHE A 270 7.82 -4.80 16.78
CA PHE A 270 6.67 -5.54 17.33
C PHE A 270 6.71 -5.60 18.87
N ASN A 271 7.89 -5.79 19.45
CA ASN A 271 8.07 -5.89 20.89
C ASN A 271 7.99 -4.54 21.60
N LEU A 272 8.13 -3.43 20.87
CA LEU A 272 8.12 -2.10 21.47
C LEU A 272 6.78 -1.72 22.11
N GLN A 273 5.70 -2.49 21.90
CA GLN A 273 4.37 -2.28 22.53
C GLN A 273 4.12 -0.80 22.78
N VAL A 274 4.21 0.00 21.71
CA VAL A 274 4.22 1.47 21.82
C VAL A 274 2.93 1.94 22.50
N ASP A 275 1.86 1.15 22.37
CA ASP A 275 0.59 1.26 23.09
C ASP A 275 0.73 1.21 24.62
N LYS A 276 1.71 0.49 25.16
CA LYS A 276 1.98 0.41 26.61
C LYS A 276 2.98 1.43 27.12
N VAL A 277 3.80 2.01 26.27
CA VAL A 277 4.76 3.06 26.64
C VAL A 277 4.08 4.43 26.76
N LEU A 278 2.91 4.60 26.13
CA LEU A 278 2.14 5.85 26.11
C LEU A 278 0.96 5.89 27.11
N ASN A 279 0.97 5.03 28.15
CA ASN A 279 0.00 5.03 29.24
C ASN A 279 0.62 5.50 30.56
#